data_AF-A0A8T4PWJ7-F1
#
_entry.id   AF-A0A8T4PWJ7-F1
#
_cell.length_a   1.000
_cell.length_b   1.000
_cell.length_c   1.000
_cell.angle_alpha   90.00
_cell.angle_beta   90.00
_cell.angle_gamma   90.00
#
_symmetry.space_group_name_H-M   'P 1'
#
loop_
_entity.id
_entity.type
_entity.pdbx_description
1 polymer ?
#
loop_
_entity_poly.entity_id
_entity_poly.type
_entity_poly.pdbx_seq_one_letter_code
_entity_poly.pdbx_strand_id
1 'polypeptide(L)'
;MTGDTVILQRIDVGATKLASEVAGLEATQNLLLVGGPCANRAVEAASADFPTCSGWSLAPGEALIQLVNQADGHVALLVAGTTAADTRAATKLVAEQAKLKALANGVTKQVLTVSTGTLMDMKAPAAEVPTTP
;
A
#
# COMPACT_ATOMS: atom_id res chain seq x y z
N MET A 1 26.63 19.04 -6.29
CA MET A 1 25.83 17.80 -6.34
C MET A 1 25.87 17.20 -4.94
N THR A 2 24.89 17.54 -4.09
CA THR A 2 24.71 16.91 -2.78
C THR A 2 24.14 15.53 -3.02
N GLY A 3 24.95 14.49 -2.81
CA GLY A 3 24.48 13.11 -2.86
C GLY A 3 23.73 12.82 -1.58
N ASP A 4 22.39 12.81 -1.64
CA ASP A 4 21.59 12.34 -0.52
C ASP A 4 21.99 10.89 -0.21
N THR A 5 22.49 10.67 0.99
CA THR A 5 22.87 9.32 1.45
C THR A 5 21.59 8.56 1.75
N VAL A 6 21.24 7.62 0.88
CA VAL A 6 20.11 6.70 1.10
C VAL A 6 20.57 5.58 2.02
N ILE A 7 20.13 5.61 3.28
CA ILE A 7 20.32 4.49 4.21
C ILE A 7 19.31 3.40 3.85
N LEU A 8 19.81 2.27 3.35
CA LEU A 8 18.99 1.12 3.02
C LEU A 8 18.77 0.26 4.27
N GLN A 9 17.57 0.29 4.84
CA GLN A 9 17.13 -0.70 5.82
C GLN A 9 16.77 -2.00 5.08
N ARG A 10 17.62 -3.02 5.21
CA ARG A 10 17.35 -4.33 4.63
C ARG A 10 16.26 -5.03 5.43
N ILE A 11 15.36 -5.70 4.73
CA ILE A 11 14.37 -6.59 5.33
C ILE A 11 15.02 -7.98 5.45
N ASP A 12 15.14 -8.48 6.67
CA ASP A 12 15.73 -9.79 6.93
C ASP A 12 14.83 -10.95 6.47
N VAL A 13 15.46 -12.08 6.18
CA VAL A 13 14.77 -13.34 5.88
C VAL A 13 13.94 -13.75 7.10
N GLY A 14 12.64 -14.00 6.91
CA GLY A 14 11.70 -14.29 8.00
C GLY A 14 10.97 -13.08 8.58
N ALA A 15 11.14 -11.89 7.98
CA ALA A 15 10.33 -10.70 8.31
C ALA A 15 8.86 -10.80 7.87
N THR A 16 8.49 -11.82 7.08
CA THR A 16 7.10 -12.07 6.71
C THR A 16 6.33 -12.57 7.93
N LYS A 17 5.31 -11.80 8.34
CA LYS A 17 4.41 -12.11 9.45
C LYS A 17 3.00 -12.33 8.95
N LEU A 18 2.26 -13.20 9.61
CA LEU A 18 0.82 -13.30 9.43
C LEU A 18 0.12 -12.06 9.97
N ALA A 19 -1.03 -11.72 9.41
CA ALA A 19 -1.88 -10.63 9.90
C ALA A 19 -2.17 -10.76 11.41
N SER A 20 -2.36 -11.98 11.89
CA SER A 20 -2.59 -12.27 13.31
C SER A 20 -1.37 -12.00 14.21
N GLU A 21 -0.15 -12.04 13.67
CA GLU A 21 1.08 -11.77 14.42
C GLU A 21 1.39 -10.27 14.52
N VAL A 22 0.78 -9.45 13.67
CA VAL A 22 0.93 -7.98 13.65
C VAL A 22 -0.34 -7.25 14.11
N ALA A 23 -1.32 -7.99 14.62
CA ALA A 23 -2.59 -7.45 15.08
C ALA A 23 -2.38 -6.43 16.21
N GLY A 24 -2.88 -5.22 16.03
CA GLY A 24 -2.73 -4.09 16.94
C GLY A 24 -1.46 -3.26 16.73
N LEU A 25 -0.59 -3.64 15.80
CA LEU A 25 0.64 -2.91 15.46
C LEU A 25 0.57 -2.22 14.09
N GLU A 26 -0.56 -2.34 13.38
CA GLU A 26 -0.73 -1.91 11.99
C GLU A 26 -0.54 -0.39 11.78
N ALA A 27 -0.84 0.40 12.80
CA ALA A 27 -0.65 1.84 12.79
C ALA A 27 0.74 2.27 13.30
N THR A 28 1.38 1.44 14.14
CA THR A 28 2.54 1.83 14.95
C THR A 28 3.89 1.39 14.39
N GLN A 29 3.91 0.81 13.19
CA GLN A 29 5.13 0.30 12.57
C GLN A 29 5.15 0.58 11.06
N ASN A 30 6.35 0.62 10.49
CA ASN A 30 6.50 0.65 9.04
C ASN A 30 6.18 -0.74 8.49
N LEU A 31 5.12 -0.85 7.68
CA LEU A 31 4.59 -2.14 7.23
C LEU A 31 4.39 -2.17 5.73
N LEU A 32 4.71 -3.33 5.14
CA LEU A 32 4.33 -3.66 3.77
C LEU A 32 3.23 -4.73 3.83
N LEU A 33 1.99 -4.31 3.64
CA LEU A 33 0.83 -5.17 3.73
C LEU A 33 0.47 -5.68 2.34
N VAL A 34 0.79 -6.94 2.07
CA VAL A 34 0.52 -7.58 0.78
C VAL A 34 -0.69 -8.50 0.90
N GLY A 35 -1.61 -8.39 -0.05
CA GLY A 35 -2.83 -9.18 -0.12
C GLY A 35 -4.10 -8.33 -0.02
N GLY A 36 -5.19 -8.86 -0.58
CA GLY A 36 -6.49 -8.22 -0.48
C GLY A 36 -7.08 -8.26 0.93
N PRO A 37 -8.04 -7.36 1.22
CA PRO A 37 -8.67 -7.23 2.53
C PRO A 37 -9.40 -8.52 2.96
N CYS A 38 -9.89 -9.30 2.00
CA CYS A 38 -10.51 -10.61 2.24
C CYS A 38 -9.54 -11.66 2.80
N ALA A 39 -8.27 -11.60 2.42
CA ALA A 39 -7.25 -12.58 2.81
C ALA A 39 -6.33 -12.06 3.92
N ASN A 40 -6.19 -10.73 4.03
CA ASN A 40 -5.32 -10.07 4.99
C ASN A 40 -6.11 -8.96 5.71
N ARG A 41 -6.63 -9.28 6.89
CA ARG A 41 -7.44 -8.34 7.69
C ARG A 41 -6.64 -7.12 8.19
N ALA A 42 -5.31 -7.23 8.28
CA ALA A 42 -4.46 -6.11 8.68
C ALA A 42 -4.51 -4.95 7.67
N VAL A 43 -4.87 -5.23 6.41
CA VAL A 43 -5.04 -4.21 5.36
C VAL A 43 -6.22 -3.29 5.67
N GLU A 44 -7.36 -3.84 6.09
CA GLU A 44 -8.52 -3.04 6.52
C GLU A 44 -8.23 -2.29 7.81
N ALA A 45 -7.48 -2.90 8.74
CA ALA A 45 -7.12 -2.26 10.01
C ALA A 45 -6.15 -1.09 9.82
N ALA A 46 -5.25 -1.16 8.84
CA ALA A 46 -4.25 -0.13 8.58
C ALA A 46 -4.81 1.13 7.91
N SER A 47 -5.98 1.06 7.26
CA SER A 47 -6.58 2.22 6.60
C SER A 47 -8.10 2.07 6.41
N ALA A 48 -8.86 2.99 7.02
CA ALA A 48 -10.30 3.10 6.83
C ALA A 48 -10.69 3.48 5.38
N ASP A 49 -9.76 4.10 4.66
CA ASP A 49 -9.91 4.56 3.28
C ASP A 49 -9.67 3.45 2.24
N PHE A 50 -9.14 2.30 2.67
CA PHE A 50 -8.89 1.17 1.81
C PHE A 50 -10.19 0.37 1.61
N PRO A 51 -10.50 -0.13 0.39
CA PRO A 51 -11.71 -0.91 0.16
C PRO A 51 -11.76 -2.13 1.08
N THR A 52 -12.92 -2.39 1.69
CA THR A 52 -13.16 -3.61 2.44
C THR A 52 -13.34 -4.80 1.50
N CYS A 53 -13.29 -6.02 2.05
CA CYS A 53 -13.54 -7.23 1.27
C CYS A 53 -14.86 -7.20 0.47
N SER A 54 -15.94 -6.67 1.06
CA SER A 54 -17.22 -6.50 0.37
C SER A 54 -17.30 -5.26 -0.52
N GLY A 55 -16.42 -4.28 -0.30
CA GLY A 55 -16.34 -3.03 -1.06
C GLY A 55 -15.36 -3.07 -2.24
N TRP A 56 -14.78 -4.24 -2.53
CA TRP A 56 -13.81 -4.40 -3.60
C TRP A 56 -14.48 -4.26 -4.97
N SER A 57 -14.21 -3.15 -5.66
CA SER A 57 -14.82 -2.81 -6.95
C SER A 57 -13.92 -3.05 -8.15
N LEU A 58 -12.67 -3.49 -7.94
CA LEU A 58 -11.71 -3.71 -9.02
C LEU A 58 -11.94 -5.04 -9.74
N ALA A 59 -11.73 -5.03 -11.05
CA ALA A 59 -11.89 -6.20 -11.89
C ALA A 59 -10.68 -7.15 -11.78
N PRO A 60 -10.81 -8.41 -12.20
CA PRO A 60 -9.66 -9.29 -12.40
C PRO A 60 -8.67 -8.66 -13.39
N GLY A 61 -7.37 -8.70 -13.08
CA GLY A 61 -6.35 -7.97 -13.84
C GLY A 61 -6.11 -6.55 -13.33
N GLU A 62 -6.71 -6.15 -12.21
CA GLU A 62 -6.45 -4.88 -11.53
C GLU A 62 -5.94 -5.10 -10.11
N ALA A 63 -5.18 -4.12 -9.63
CA ALA A 63 -4.64 -4.07 -8.29
C ALA A 63 -4.68 -2.64 -7.74
N LEU A 64 -4.77 -2.50 -6.42
CA LEU A 64 -4.69 -1.25 -5.71
C LEU A 64 -3.40 -1.23 -4.88
N ILE A 65 -2.65 -0.15 -5.02
CA ILE A 65 -1.50 0.17 -4.19
C ILE A 65 -1.83 1.46 -3.44
N GLN A 66 -1.71 1.44 -2.12
CA GLN A 66 -2.00 2.60 -1.29
C GLN A 66 -0.88 2.83 -0.29
N LEU A 67 -0.34 4.05 -0.28
CA LEU A 67 0.60 4.52 0.74
C LEU A 67 -0.20 5.26 1.82
N VAL A 68 -0.12 4.76 3.05
CA VAL A 68 -0.79 5.32 4.21
C VAL A 68 0.28 5.88 5.13
N ASN A 69 0.22 7.19 5.36
CA ASN A 69 0.99 7.82 6.42
C ASN A 69 0.18 7.73 7.70
N GLN A 70 0.70 7.01 8.69
CA GLN A 70 0.10 6.88 10.01
C GLN A 70 0.36 8.14 10.84
N ALA A 71 -0.51 8.41 11.82
CA ALA A 71 -0.50 9.64 12.60
C ALA A 71 0.79 9.85 13.41
N ASP A 72 1.46 8.77 13.73
CA ASP A 72 2.68 8.60 14.52
C ASP A 72 3.97 8.66 13.66
N GLY A 73 3.85 9.00 12.38
CA GLY A 73 4.99 9.17 11.46
C GLY A 73 5.47 7.86 10.84
N HIS A 74 4.78 6.75 11.12
CA HIS A 74 4.99 5.47 10.45
C HIS A 74 4.30 5.42 9.10
N VAL A 75 4.74 4.52 8.23
CA VAL A 75 4.22 4.38 6.88
C VAL A 75 3.81 2.93 6.61
N ALA A 76 2.58 2.74 6.16
CA ALA A 76 2.09 1.46 5.68
C ALA A 76 1.89 1.50 4.16
N LEU A 77 2.48 0.57 3.44
CA LEU A 77 2.26 0.38 2.01
C LEU A 77 1.37 -0.85 1.82
N LEU A 78 0.16 -0.62 1.35
CA LEU A 78 -0.86 -1.63 1.09
C LEU A 78 -0.81 -2.02 -0.39
N VAL A 79 -0.77 -3.30 -0.69
CA VAL A 79 -0.69 -3.85 -2.04
C VAL A 79 -1.69 -4.99 -2.18
N ALA A 80 -2.77 -4.78 -2.91
CA ALA A 80 -3.82 -5.79 -3.09
C ALA A 80 -4.20 -5.92 -4.57
N GLY A 81 -4.11 -7.14 -5.10
CA GLY A 81 -4.71 -7.48 -6.40
C GLY A 81 -6.07 -8.16 -6.22
N THR A 82 -6.92 -8.06 -7.24
CA THR A 82 -8.19 -8.80 -7.28
C THR A 82 -7.96 -10.31 -7.27
N THR A 83 -6.89 -10.79 -7.91
CA THR A 83 -6.46 -12.19 -7.84
C THR A 83 -5.08 -12.36 -7.21
N ALA A 84 -4.73 -13.59 -6.85
CA ALA A 84 -3.39 -13.93 -6.35
C ALA A 84 -2.29 -13.67 -7.40
N ALA A 85 -2.61 -13.81 -8.69
CA ALA A 85 -1.69 -13.46 -9.77
C ALA A 85 -1.49 -11.95 -9.86
N ASP A 86 -2.57 -11.18 -9.75
CA ASP A 86 -2.54 -9.72 -9.79
C ASP A 86 -1.76 -9.14 -8.61
N THR A 87 -1.96 -9.71 -7.41
CA THR A 87 -1.21 -9.31 -6.21
C THR A 87 0.29 -9.51 -6.42
N ARG A 88 0.71 -10.66 -6.97
CA ARG A 88 2.13 -10.92 -7.27
C ARG A 88 2.69 -9.96 -8.31
N ALA A 89 1.93 -9.66 -9.36
CA ALA A 89 2.35 -8.72 -10.39
C ALA A 89 2.47 -7.29 -9.83
N ALA A 90 1.51 -6.85 -9.01
CA ALA A 90 1.54 -5.57 -8.31
C ALA A 90 2.76 -5.47 -7.37
N THR A 91 3.03 -6.50 -6.57
CA THR A 91 4.21 -6.52 -5.68
C THR A 91 5.51 -6.47 -6.48
N LYS A 92 5.59 -7.13 -7.64
CA LYS A 92 6.76 -7.05 -8.52
C LYS A 92 6.99 -5.61 -9.02
N LEU A 93 5.92 -4.92 -9.39
CA LEU A 93 5.99 -3.52 -9.82
C LEU A 93 6.37 -2.58 -8.68
N VAL A 94 5.96 -2.88 -7.44
CA VAL A 94 6.41 -2.16 -6.25
C VAL A 94 7.90 -2.33 -6.01
N ALA A 95 8.44 -3.54 -6.23
CA ALA A 95 9.88 -3.79 -6.17
C ALA A 95 10.65 -3.03 -7.27
N GLU A 96 10.04 -2.81 -8.43
CA GLU A 96 10.55 -1.99 -9.53
C GLU A 96 10.32 -0.48 -9.27
N GLN A 97 10.92 0.04 -8.18
CA GLN A 97 10.77 1.40 -7.61
C GLN A 97 10.58 2.57 -8.60
N ALA A 98 11.14 2.46 -9.81
CA ALA A 98 11.03 3.46 -10.88
C ALA A 98 9.59 3.82 -11.28
N LYS A 99 8.62 2.91 -11.07
CA LYS A 99 7.22 3.10 -11.48
C LYS A 99 6.33 3.75 -10.42
N LEU A 100 6.74 3.72 -9.14
CA LEU A 100 5.94 4.25 -8.01
C LEU A 100 6.25 5.71 -7.65
N LYS A 101 7.02 6.43 -8.47
CA LYS A 101 7.46 7.81 -8.16
C LYS A 101 6.31 8.78 -7.86
N ALA A 102 5.11 8.51 -8.37
CA ALA A 102 3.94 9.33 -8.05
C ALA A 102 3.43 9.15 -6.61
N LEU A 103 3.62 7.97 -5.98
CA LEU A 103 3.26 7.75 -4.56
C LEU A 103 4.07 8.65 -3.60
N ALA A 104 5.31 8.99 -3.97
CA ALA A 104 6.16 9.88 -3.19
C ALA A 104 5.78 11.37 -3.31
N ASN A 105 4.98 11.74 -4.31
CA ASN A 105 4.62 13.14 -4.61
C ASN A 105 3.24 13.54 -4.07
N GLY A 106 2.75 12.84 -3.03
CA GLY A 106 1.45 13.12 -2.40
C GLY A 106 0.26 12.39 -3.02
N VAL A 107 0.50 11.45 -3.95
CA VAL A 107 -0.54 10.50 -4.39
C VAL A 107 -0.57 9.35 -3.39
N THR A 108 -1.59 9.26 -2.56
CA THR A 108 -1.67 8.21 -1.55
C THR A 108 -2.28 6.92 -2.08
N LYS A 109 -2.93 6.92 -3.26
CA LYS A 109 -3.55 5.72 -3.87
C LYS A 109 -3.25 5.61 -5.37
N GLN A 110 -3.01 4.41 -5.84
CA GLN A 110 -2.83 4.12 -7.26
C GLN A 110 -3.53 2.82 -7.62
N VAL A 111 -4.37 2.89 -8.64
CA VAL A 111 -4.92 1.68 -9.26
C VAL A 111 -4.00 1.28 -10.41
N LEU A 112 -3.60 0.02 -10.40
CA LEU A 112 -2.76 -0.60 -11.40
C LEU A 112 -3.61 -1.56 -12.21
N THR A 113 -3.63 -1.36 -13.53
CA THR A 113 -4.15 -2.36 -14.46
C THR A 113 -3.00 -3.28 -14.86
N VAL A 114 -3.00 -4.50 -14.33
CA VAL A 114 -1.96 -5.53 -14.48
C VAL A 114 -1.85 -6.03 -15.92
N SER A 115 -2.96 -6.04 -16.67
CA SER A 115 -2.99 -6.50 -18.07
C SER A 115 -2.18 -5.61 -19.03
N THR A 116 -1.99 -4.33 -18.70
CA THR A 116 -1.23 -3.37 -19.52
C THR A 116 -0.04 -2.74 -18.79
N GLY A 117 0.15 -3.04 -17.50
CA GLY A 117 1.17 -2.40 -16.66
C GLY A 117 0.97 -0.90 -16.50
N THR A 118 -0.26 -0.41 -16.75
CA THR A 118 -0.61 1.00 -16.70
C THR A 118 -0.99 1.38 -15.28
N LEU A 119 -0.30 2.37 -14.72
CA LEU A 119 -0.64 2.98 -13.44
C LEU A 119 -1.61 4.13 -13.68
N MET A 120 -2.75 4.09 -13.01
CA MET A 120 -3.70 5.19 -12.93
C MET A 120 -3.60 5.81 -11.54
N ASP A 121 -3.17 7.06 -11.51
CA ASP A 121 -3.08 7.84 -10.27
C ASP A 121 -4.49 8.15 -9.76
N MET A 122 -4.87 7.55 -8.63
CA MET A 122 -6.05 7.96 -7.89
C MET A 122 -5.59 8.90 -6.79
N LYS A 123 -5.66 10.21 -7.03
CA LYS A 123 -5.56 11.15 -5.92
C LYS A 123 -6.66 10.77 -4.93
N ALA A 124 -6.27 10.26 -3.75
CA ALA A 124 -7.24 10.04 -2.69
C ALA A 124 -8.01 11.36 -2.50
N PRO A 125 -9.31 11.31 -2.17
CA PRO A 125 -9.96 12.51 -1.66
C PRO A 125 -9.05 13.04 -0.56
N ALA A 126 -8.67 14.31 -0.68
CA ALA A 126 -7.85 14.96 0.32
C ALA A 126 -8.48 14.63 1.68
N ALA A 127 -7.73 13.97 2.56
CA ALA A 127 -8.12 13.92 3.95
C ALA A 127 -8.35 15.37 4.36
N GLU A 128 -9.61 15.72 4.56
CA GLU A 128 -10.00 17.01 5.10
C GLU A 128 -9.30 17.08 6.45
N VAL A 129 -8.28 17.92 6.52
CA VAL A 129 -7.58 18.25 7.75
C VAL A 129 -8.66 18.64 8.76
N PRO A 130 -8.76 17.99 9.94
CA PRO A 130 -9.65 18.47 10.98
C PRO A 130 -9.15 19.86 11.37
N THR A 131 -9.84 20.89 10.89
CA THR A 131 -9.66 22.27 11.31
C THR A 131 -10.33 22.40 12.67
N THR A 132 -9.58 22.20 13.75
CA THR A 132 -10.04 22.62 15.08
C THR A 132 -9.51 24.01 15.41
N PRO A 133 -10.39 24.96 15.77
CA PRO A 133 -10.03 26.29 16.31
C PRO A 133 -9.51 26.24 17.74
#